data_AF-A0A2D5CU48-F1
#
_entry.id   AF-A0A2D5CU48-F1
#
_cell.length_a   1.000
_cell.length_b   1.000
_cell.length_c   1.000
_cell.angle_alpha   90.00
_cell.angle_beta   90.00
_cell.angle_gamma   90.00
#
_symmetry.space_group_name_H-M   'P 1'
#
loop_
_entity.id
_entity.type
_entity.pdbx_description
1 polymer ?
#
loop_
_entity_poly.entity_id
_entity_poly.type
_entity_poly.pdbx_seq_one_letter_code
_entity_poly.pdbx_strand_id
1 'polypeptide(L)' 'MIQIGIPELLIILLVAFFSVKPEKIQGYIKTIYKFFIQLQNFATSTKEDLEKELNVQELKQDIFNETKMREFEKEKNE' A
#
# COMPACT_ATOMS: atom_id res chain seq x y z
N MET A 1 -30.07 2.09 -0.10
CA MET A 1 -29.36 2.41 -1.36
C MET A 1 -29.29 3.92 -1.45
N ILE A 2 -28.10 4.50 -1.58
CA ILE A 2 -27.97 5.95 -1.71
C ILE A 2 -28.40 6.31 -3.15
N GLN A 3 -29.67 6.65 -3.35
CA GLN A 3 -30.19 7.20 -4.61
C GLN A 3 -29.82 8.68 -4.70
N ILE A 4 -28.51 8.97 -4.75
CA ILE A 4 -28.00 10.32 -5.01
C ILE A 4 -27.82 10.43 -6.52
N GLY A 5 -28.58 11.33 -7.13
CA GLY A 5 -28.36 11.75 -8.50
C GLY A 5 -27.20 12.75 -8.60
N ILE A 6 -26.84 13.08 -9.83
CA ILE A 6 -25.85 14.13 -10.12
C ILE A 6 -26.24 15.49 -9.48
N PRO A 7 -27.53 15.93 -9.47
CA PRO A 7 -27.93 17.19 -8.84
C PRO A 7 -27.71 17.21 -7.33
N GLU A 8 -28.04 16.13 -6.62
CA GLU A 8 -27.86 16.02 -5.17
C GLU A 8 -26.38 16.03 -4.80
N LEU A 9 -25.52 15.41 -5.62
CA LEU A 9 -24.07 15.42 -5.43
C LEU A 9 -23.48 16.83 -5.60
N LEU A 10 -24.02 17.63 -6.54
CA LEU A 10 -23.65 19.04 -6.70
C LEU A 10 -23.99 19.88 -5.47
N ILE A 11 -25.17 19.67 -4.86
CA ILE A 11 -25.57 20.38 -3.64
C ILE A 11 -24.63 20.03 -2.49
N ILE A 12 -24.32 18.74 -2.31
CA ILE A 12 -23.36 18.29 -1.28
C ILE A 12 -21.98 18.91 -1.50
N LEU A 13 -21.52 18.94 -2.76
CA LEU A 13 -20.25 19.54 -3.12
C LEU A 13 -20.23 21.05 -2.82
N LEU A 14 -21.31 21.77 -3.14
CA LEU A 14 -21.45 23.19 -2.81
C LEU A 14 -21.38 23.43 -1.30
N VAL A 15 -22.11 22.64 -0.50
CA VAL A 15 -22.11 22.73 0.96
C VAL A 15 -20.71 22.40 1.52
N ALA A 16 -20.04 21.38 0.98
CA ALA A 16 -18.69 21.02 1.37
C ALA A 16 -17.68 22.15 1.06
N PHE A 17 -17.77 22.77 -0.13
CA PHE A 17 -16.95 23.91 -0.51
C PHE A 17 -17.26 25.17 0.32
N PHE A 18 -18.51 25.36 0.74
CA PHE A 18 -18.88 26.49 1.58
C PHE A 18 -18.40 26.28 3.03
N SER A 19 -18.45 25.04 3.51
CA SER A 19 -17.96 24.65 4.83
C SER A 19 -16.44 24.65 4.91
N VAL A 20 -15.75 24.27 3.83
CA VAL A 20 -14.29 24.25 3.74
C VAL A 20 -13.84 25.46 2.96
N LYS A 21 -13.31 26.49 3.65
CA LYS A 21 -12.76 27.67 2.98
C LYS A 21 -11.82 27.27 1.83
N PRO A 22 -12.05 27.73 0.59
CA PRO A 22 -11.30 27.30 -0.59
C PRO A 22 -9.80 27.57 -0.48
N GLU A 23 -9.40 28.60 0.28
CA GLU A 23 -8.00 28.90 0.59
C GLU A 23 -7.25 27.73 1.25
N LYS A 24 -7.95 26.87 2.01
CA LYS A 24 -7.34 25.73 2.71
C LYS A 24 -7.36 24.44 1.90
N ILE A 25 -8.16 24.36 0.83
CA ILE A 25 -8.29 23.15 -0.01
C ILE A 25 -6.93 22.76 -0.59
N GLN A 26 -6.18 23.72 -1.11
CA GLN A 26 -4.83 23.47 -1.64
C GLN A 26 -3.88 22.95 -0.56
N GLY A 27 -4.00 23.44 0.68
CA GLY A 27 -3.22 22.96 1.82
C GLY A 27 -3.55 21.50 2.17
N TYR A 28 -4.84 21.17 2.24
CA TYR A 28 -5.29 19.80 2.52
C TYR A 28 -4.87 18.82 1.42
N ILE A 29 -5.01 19.20 0.15
CA ILE A 29 -4.56 18.38 -0.99
C ILE A 29 -3.05 18.12 -0.90
N LYS A 30 -2.24 19.16 -0.62
CA LYS A 30 -0.79 19.01 -0.44
C LYS A 30 -0.44 18.05 0.69
N THR A 31 -1.14 18.12 1.82
CA THR A 31 -0.92 17.21 2.96
C THR A 31 -1.28 15.78 2.60
N ILE A 32 -2.42 15.55 1.94
CA ILE A 32 -2.85 14.21 1.51
C ILE A 32 -1.85 13.63 0.50
N TYR A 33 -1.43 14.42 -0.48
CA TYR A 33 -0.40 14.01 -1.45
C TYR A 33 0.92 13.66 -0.75
N LYS A 34 1.37 14.51 0.17
CA LYS A 34 2.60 14.26 0.92
C LYS A 34 2.49 12.99 1.75
N PHE A 35 1.35 12.72 2.37
CA PHE A 35 1.10 11.50 3.11
C PHE A 35 1.09 10.27 2.19
N PHE A 36 0.48 10.37 1.01
CA PHE A 36 0.46 9.29 0.03
C PHE A 36 1.86 8.97 -0.50
N ILE A 37 2.65 10.01 -0.81
CA ILE A 37 4.06 9.87 -1.22
C ILE A 37 4.90 9.32 -0.07
N GLN A 38 4.71 9.77 1.16
CA GLN A 38 5.42 9.23 2.31
C GLN A 38 5.08 7.76 2.56
N LEU A 39 3.82 7.36 2.42
CA LEU A 39 3.39 5.98 2.56
C LEU A 39 3.96 5.10 1.42
N GLN A 40 3.96 5.61 0.19
CA GLN A 40 4.58 4.94 -0.95
C GLN A 40 6.08 4.79 -0.73
N ASN A 41 6.77 5.87 -0.34
CA ASN A 41 8.20 5.85 -0.03
C ASN A 41 8.52 4.96 1.16
N PHE A 42 7.65 4.86 2.16
CA PHE A 42 7.81 3.95 3.29
C PHE A 42 7.68 2.49 2.83
N ALA A 43 6.72 2.18 1.95
CA ALA A 43 6.57 0.84 1.38
C ALA A 43 7.73 0.48 0.43
N THR A 44 8.22 1.44 -0.36
CA THR A 44 9.36 1.25 -1.26
C THR A 44 10.68 1.18 -0.50
N SER A 45 10.93 2.06 0.47
CA SER A 45 12.13 2.00 1.32
C SER A 45 12.11 0.77 2.20
N THR A 46 10.98 0.38 2.78
CA THR A 46 10.89 -0.92 3.47
C THR A 46 11.18 -2.03 2.48
N LYS A 47 10.70 -1.99 1.23
CA LYS A 47 11.10 -2.99 0.22
C LYS A 47 12.59 -2.96 -0.10
N GLU A 48 13.18 -1.80 -0.38
CA GLU A 48 14.60 -1.62 -0.75
C GLU A 48 15.56 -1.90 0.41
N ASP A 49 15.23 -1.47 1.62
CA ASP A 49 15.98 -1.71 2.85
C ASP A 49 15.82 -3.17 3.27
N LEU A 50 14.64 -3.77 3.12
CA LEU A 50 14.46 -5.22 3.28
C LEU A 50 15.20 -5.99 2.17
N GLU A 51 15.27 -5.50 0.93
CA GLU A 51 16.06 -6.13 -0.15
C GLU A 51 17.57 -6.01 0.08
N LYS A 52 18.03 -4.91 0.70
CA LYS A 52 19.43 -4.66 1.05
C LYS A 52 19.87 -5.35 2.34
N GLU A 53 19.00 -5.47 3.33
CA GLU A 53 19.32 -5.98 4.68
C GLU A 53 18.87 -7.43 4.87
N LEU A 54 17.78 -7.85 4.23
CA LEU A 54 17.32 -9.24 4.14
C LEU A 54 17.36 -9.64 2.67
N ASN A 55 18.55 -9.98 2.17
CA ASN A 55 18.78 -10.54 0.85
C ASN A 55 17.71 -11.61 0.55
N VAL A 56 16.64 -11.23 -0.14
CA VAL A 56 15.45 -12.07 -0.36
C VAL A 56 15.83 -13.34 -1.13
N GLN A 57 17.00 -13.32 -1.79
CA GLN A 57 17.60 -14.51 -2.38
C GLN A 57 17.99 -15.54 -1.31
N GLU A 58 18.57 -15.16 -0.18
CA GLU A 58 18.94 -16.10 0.90
C GLU A 58 17.71 -16.73 1.54
N LEU A 59 16.68 -15.94 1.91
CA LEU A 59 15.44 -16.51 2.45
C LEU A 59 14.72 -17.40 1.44
N LYS A 60 14.71 -17.02 0.15
CA LYS A 60 14.14 -17.85 -0.92
C LYS A 60 14.97 -19.13 -1.14
N GLN A 61 16.28 -19.06 -0.99
CA GLN A 61 17.19 -20.20 -1.12
C GLN A 61 17.04 -21.15 0.07
N ASP A 62 16.90 -20.65 1.28
CA ASP A 62 16.71 -21.45 2.49
C ASP A 62 15.35 -22.15 2.48
N ILE A 63 14.27 -21.44 2.14
CA ILE A 63 12.95 -22.04 1.97
C ILE A 63 12.98 -23.09 0.85
N PHE A 64 13.70 -22.84 -0.24
CA PHE A 64 13.83 -23.80 -1.34
C PHE A 64 14.64 -25.04 -0.93
N ASN A 65 15.76 -24.87 -0.24
CA ASN A 65 16.59 -25.97 0.27
C ASN A 65 15.82 -26.80 1.30
N GLU A 66 15.11 -26.16 2.22
CA GLU A 66 14.29 -26.85 3.22
C GLU A 66 13.16 -27.63 2.54
N THR A 67 12.47 -27.03 1.58
CA THR A 67 11.41 -27.71 0.82
C THR A 67 11.96 -28.93 0.08
N LYS A 68 13.11 -28.79 -0.58
CA LYS A 68 13.71 -29.86 -1.37
C LYS A 68 14.30 -30.98 -0.51
N MET A 69 14.91 -30.65 0.64
CA MET A 69 15.36 -31.65 1.61
C MET A 69 14.20 -32.48 2.14
N ARG A 70 13.06 -31.85 2.42
CA ARG A 70 11.84 -32.55 2.87
C ARG A 70 11.23 -33.45 1.80
N GLU A 71 11.38 -33.10 0.52
CA GLU A 71 10.96 -33.97 -0.59
C GLU A 71 11.90 -35.19 -0.72
N PHE A 72 13.21 -34.99 -0.65
CA PHE A 72 14.18 -36.09 -0.67
C PHE A 72 14.05 -37.03 0.54
N GLU A 73 13.71 -36.51 1.72
CA GLU A 73 13.42 -37.33 2.89
C GLU A 73 12.13 -38.14 2.73
N LYS A 74 11.14 -37.66 1.98
CA LYS A 74 9.93 -38.42 1.68
C LYS A 74 10.18 -39.51 0.64
N GLU A 75 10.92 -39.22 -0.43
CA GLU A 75 11.28 -40.23 -1.45
C GLU A 75 12.21 -41.33 -0.92
N LYS A 76 13.03 -41.06 0.09
CA LYS A 76 13.94 -42.05 0.67
C LYS A 76 13.28 -42.96 1.73
N ASN A 77 12.09 -42.59 2.20
CA ASN A 77 11.32 -43.35 3.19
C ASN A 77 10.13 -44.13 2.57
N GLU A 78 10.00 -44.12 1.23
CA GLU A 78 9.19 -45.07 0.43
C GLU A 78 10.11 -46.15 -0.19
#